data_AF-A0A2V8AGK1-F1
#
_entry.id   AF-A0A2V8AGK1-F1
#
_cell.length_a   1.000
_cell.length_b   1.000
_cell.length_c   1.000
_cell.angle_alpha   90.00
_cell.angle_beta   90.00
_cell.angle_gamma   90.00
#
_symmetry.space_group_name_H-M   'P 1'
#
loop_
_entity.id
_entity.type
_entity.pdbx_description
1 polymer ?
#
loop_
_entity_poly.entity_id
_entity_poly.type
_entity_poly.pdbx_seq_one_letter_code
_entity_poly.pdbx_strand_id
1 'polypeptide(L)'
;MDHIRYQVSALGCQLMAESRQLKMLAIRYEAPRSVAEAVRLIAADPTARVLAGGTDLLVQFKAGARLPSAFVDVKRIPELIGVAIDAGGLHLGAATPAAVLTEHVELRRLWPGLAEAVHLI
;
A
#
# COMPACT_ATOMS: atom_id res chain seq x y z
N MET A 1 23.94 -43.77 16.65
CA MET A 1 24.18 -42.52 17.39
C MET A 1 23.58 -41.35 16.59
N ASP A 2 22.34 -41.50 16.10
CA ASP A 2 21.81 -40.66 15.00
C ASP A 2 20.48 -39.97 15.31
N HIS A 3 19.93 -40.17 16.52
CA HIS A 3 18.64 -39.61 16.92
C HIS A 3 18.72 -38.17 17.47
N ILE A 4 19.90 -37.70 17.90
CA ILE A 4 20.07 -36.37 18.50
C ILE A 4 20.15 -35.27 17.42
N ARG A 5 20.70 -35.56 16.23
CA ARG A 5 20.83 -34.55 15.15
C ARG A 5 19.49 -34.16 14.51
N TYR A 6 18.54 -35.08 14.44
CA TYR A 6 17.21 -34.81 13.85
C TYR A 6 16.36 -33.88 14.73
N GLN A 7 16.49 -33.98 16.06
CA GLN A 7 15.75 -33.12 16.98
C GLN A 7 16.23 -31.67 16.94
N VAL A 8 17.53 -31.40 16.75
CA VAL A 8 18.06 -30.01 16.64
C VAL A 8 17.62 -29.33 15.34
N SER A 9 17.52 -30.08 14.23
CA SER A 9 17.00 -29.58 12.95
C SER A 9 15.50 -29.25 13.02
N ALA A 10 14.70 -30.12 13.64
CA ALA A 10 13.28 -29.89 13.85
C ALA A 10 13.02 -28.73 14.83
N LEU A 11 13.79 -28.64 15.93
CA LEU A 11 13.75 -27.50 16.85
C LEU A 11 14.15 -26.20 16.15
N GLY A 12 15.14 -26.24 15.26
CA GLY A 12 15.55 -25.10 14.44
C GLY A 12 14.45 -24.65 13.48
N CYS A 13 13.76 -25.58 12.83
CA CYS A 13 12.62 -25.28 11.95
C CYS A 13 11.41 -24.74 12.74
N GLN A 14 11.15 -25.30 13.94
CA GLN A 14 10.10 -24.82 14.85
C GLN A 14 10.42 -23.45 15.45
N LEU A 15 11.67 -23.18 15.84
CA LEU A 15 12.13 -21.86 16.28
C LEU A 15 12.08 -20.83 15.15
N MET A 16 12.37 -21.22 13.91
CA MET A 16 12.21 -20.34 12.73
C MET A 16 10.74 -20.09 12.39
N ALA A 17 9.85 -21.05 12.62
CA ALA A 17 8.41 -20.88 12.48
C ALA A 17 7.80 -20.03 13.61
N GLU A 18 8.20 -20.25 14.86
CA GLU A 18 7.76 -19.48 16.03
C GLU A 18 8.33 -18.07 16.04
N SER A 19 9.57 -17.85 15.59
CA SER A 19 10.13 -16.51 15.41
C SER A 19 9.51 -15.75 14.24
N ARG A 20 8.98 -16.47 13.23
CA ARG A 20 8.12 -15.91 12.17
C ARG A 20 6.72 -15.59 12.70
N GLN A 21 6.20 -16.38 13.64
CA GLN A 21 4.94 -16.15 14.35
C GLN A 21 5.03 -14.98 15.35
N LEU A 22 6.15 -14.83 16.07
CA LEU A 22 6.44 -13.70 16.97
C LEU A 22 6.73 -12.40 16.21
N LYS A 23 7.17 -12.49 14.94
CA LYS A 23 7.23 -11.35 14.01
C LYS A 23 5.88 -10.92 13.45
N MET A 24 4.77 -11.47 13.96
CA MET A 24 3.46 -10.83 13.90
C MET A 24 3.33 -9.76 15.01
N LEU A 25 4.43 -9.05 15.29
CA LEU A 25 4.45 -7.79 16.02
C LEU A 25 3.49 -6.83 15.29
N ALA A 26 2.50 -6.33 16.03
CA ALA A 26 1.41 -5.51 15.52
C ALA A 26 1.89 -4.50 14.47
N ILE A 27 1.36 -4.62 13.25
CA ILE A 27 1.63 -3.65 12.18
C ILE A 27 0.90 -2.37 12.53
N ARG A 28 1.62 -1.25 12.50
CA ARG A 28 1.03 0.06 12.79
C ARG A 28 0.22 0.54 11.59
N TYR A 29 -0.81 1.33 11.85
CA TYR A 29 -1.61 1.99 10.82
C TYR A 29 -1.68 3.47 11.16
N GLU A 30 -1.16 4.29 10.26
CA GLU A 30 -1.09 5.74 10.39
C GLU A 30 -1.97 6.35 9.29
N ALA A 31 -2.80 7.32 9.64
CA ALA A 31 -3.72 7.97 8.69
C ALA A 31 -3.55 9.49 8.71
N PRO A 32 -2.40 10.00 8.22
CA PRO A 32 -2.07 11.42 8.22
C PRO A 32 -3.08 12.24 7.41
N ARG A 33 -3.16 13.54 7.73
CA ARG A 33 -4.08 14.48 7.06
C ARG A 33 -3.39 15.49 6.13
N SER A 34 -2.06 15.39 6.01
CA SER A 34 -1.25 16.22 5.09
C SER A 34 -0.12 15.42 4.47
N VAL A 35 0.34 15.82 3.28
CA VAL A 35 1.54 15.23 2.66
C VAL A 35 2.76 15.37 3.58
N ALA A 36 2.93 16.51 4.24
CA ALA A 36 4.06 16.74 5.13
C ALA A 36 4.11 15.72 6.29
N GLU A 37 2.96 15.39 6.87
CA GLU A 37 2.87 14.37 7.92
C GLU A 37 3.16 12.96 7.40
N ALA A 38 2.60 12.59 6.23
CA ALA A 38 2.89 11.31 5.60
C ALA A 38 4.39 11.14 5.31
N VAL A 39 5.02 12.18 4.75
CA VAL A 39 6.46 12.18 4.46
C VAL A 39 7.28 12.00 5.73
N ARG A 40 6.93 12.68 6.83
CA ARG A 40 7.62 12.49 8.12
C ARG A 40 7.50 11.06 8.63
N LEU A 41 6.30 10.47 8.59
CA LEU A 41 6.06 9.10 9.04
C LEU A 41 6.86 8.07 8.23
N ILE A 42 6.90 8.24 6.90
CA ILE A 42 7.66 7.37 6.00
C ILE A 42 9.17 7.55 6.20
N ALA A 43 9.64 8.79 6.37
CA ALA A 43 11.05 9.07 6.62
C ALA A 43 11.54 8.52 7.96
N ALA A 44 10.67 8.49 8.98
CA ALA A 44 10.99 7.95 10.30
C ALA A 44 11.06 6.41 10.35
N ASP A 45 10.43 5.72 9.39
CA ASP A 45 10.42 4.26 9.32
C ASP A 45 10.67 3.76 7.89
N PRO A 46 11.89 3.29 7.56
CA PRO A 46 12.24 2.77 6.24
C PRO A 46 11.42 1.56 5.78
N THR A 47 10.74 0.88 6.71
CA THR A 47 9.88 -0.28 6.43
C THR A 47 8.41 0.10 6.31
N ALA A 48 8.02 1.33 6.65
CA ALA A 48 6.68 1.84 6.43
C ALA A 48 6.37 1.90 4.93
N ARG A 49 5.12 1.65 4.57
CA ARG A 49 4.68 1.69 3.17
C ARG A 49 3.41 2.52 3.03
N VAL A 50 3.39 3.35 1.99
CA VAL A 50 2.21 4.13 1.59
C VAL A 50 1.09 3.18 1.21
N LEU A 51 -0.07 3.38 1.82
CA LEU A 51 -1.31 2.68 1.52
C LEU A 51 -2.28 3.66 0.84
N ALA A 52 -2.68 3.33 -0.39
CA ALA A 52 -3.75 4.01 -1.12
C ALA A 52 -4.92 3.04 -1.34
N GLY A 53 -5.11 2.53 -2.57
CA GLY A 53 -6.15 1.54 -2.87
C GLY A 53 -5.93 0.17 -2.22
N GLY A 54 -4.68 -0.20 -1.93
CA GLY A 54 -4.33 -1.46 -1.28
C GLY A 54 -4.32 -2.69 -2.19
N THR A 55 -4.73 -2.56 -3.46
CA THR A 55 -4.81 -3.66 -4.44
C THR A 55 -3.49 -4.42 -4.59
N ASP A 56 -2.36 -3.71 -4.68
CA ASP A 56 -1.04 -4.36 -4.75
C ASP A 56 -0.46 -4.64 -3.37
N LEU A 57 -0.40 -3.60 -2.52
CA LEU A 57 0.37 -3.65 -1.28
C LEU A 57 -0.20 -4.69 -0.29
N LEU A 58 -1.53 -4.74 -0.14
CA LEU A 58 -2.15 -5.68 0.80
C LEU A 58 -2.10 -7.12 0.27
N VAL A 59 -2.13 -7.32 -1.05
CA VAL A 59 -1.93 -8.64 -1.67
C VAL A 59 -0.50 -9.12 -1.44
N GLN A 60 0.50 -8.27 -1.71
CA GLN A 60 1.92 -8.58 -1.45
C GLN A 60 2.19 -8.83 0.04
N PHE A 61 1.51 -8.10 0.92
CA PHE A 61 1.60 -8.31 2.36
C PHE A 61 1.03 -9.66 2.79
N LYS A 62 -0.19 -10.00 2.34
CA LYS A 62 -0.82 -11.31 2.62
C LYS A 62 0.01 -12.48 2.08
N ALA A 63 0.67 -12.30 0.94
CA ALA A 63 1.59 -13.29 0.37
C ALA A 63 2.94 -13.38 1.10
N GLY A 64 3.21 -12.50 2.07
CA GLY A 64 4.49 -12.41 2.78
C GLY A 64 5.65 -11.88 1.93
N ALA A 65 5.37 -11.38 0.72
CA ALA A 65 6.37 -10.83 -0.19
C ALA A 65 6.85 -9.44 0.24
N ARG A 66 6.00 -8.69 0.97
CA ARG A 66 6.36 -7.46 1.67
C ARG A 66 5.89 -7.54 3.10
N LEU A 67 6.71 -7.13 4.05
CA LEU A 67 6.39 -7.14 5.48
C LEU A 67 6.66 -5.75 6.08
N PRO A 68 5.78 -4.76 5.81
CA PRO A 68 5.95 -3.41 6.34
C PRO A 68 5.69 -3.38 7.85
N SER A 69 6.41 -2.53 8.59
CA SER A 69 6.11 -2.32 10.00
C SER A 69 4.95 -1.34 10.24
N ALA A 70 4.63 -0.53 9.23
CA ALA A 70 3.48 0.38 9.24
C ALA A 70 2.85 0.56 7.85
N PHE A 71 1.54 0.74 7.83
CA PHE A 71 0.80 1.28 6.69
C PHE A 71 0.52 2.76 6.90
N VAL A 72 0.92 3.60 5.95
CA VAL A 72 0.64 5.05 5.96
C VAL A 72 -0.46 5.32 4.95
N ASP A 73 -1.71 5.40 5.41
CA ASP A 73 -2.89 5.62 4.58
C ASP A 73 -2.98 7.08 4.14
N VAL A 74 -2.76 7.31 2.84
CA VAL A 74 -2.77 8.64 2.23
C VAL A 74 -4.15 9.06 1.72
N LYS A 75 -5.17 8.20 1.79
CA LYS A 75 -6.53 8.53 1.33
C LYS A 75 -7.21 9.60 2.18
N ARG A 76 -6.69 9.89 3.38
CA ARG A 76 -7.20 10.96 4.26
C ARG A 76 -6.58 12.33 3.99
N ILE A 77 -5.70 12.43 3.01
CA ILE A 77 -5.05 13.68 2.61
C ILE A 77 -5.86 14.30 1.46
N PRO A 78 -6.62 15.39 1.69
CA PRO A 78 -7.54 15.92 0.68
C PRO A 78 -6.85 16.36 -0.61
N GLU A 79 -5.64 16.93 -0.51
CA GLU A 79 -4.83 17.36 -1.66
C GLU A 79 -4.39 16.20 -2.58
N LEU A 80 -4.48 14.95 -2.13
CA LEU A 80 -4.17 13.77 -2.94
C LEU A 80 -5.41 13.13 -3.58
N ILE A 81 -6.60 13.67 -3.35
CA ILE A 81 -7.86 13.18 -3.89
C ILE A 81 -8.49 14.24 -4.77
N GLY A 82 -8.70 13.92 -6.04
CA GLY A 82 -9.48 14.77 -6.93
C GLY A 82 -9.00 14.73 -8.37
N VAL A 83 -9.82 15.36 -9.20
CA VAL A 83 -9.60 15.55 -10.62
C VAL A 83 -9.84 17.03 -10.89
N ALA A 84 -8.85 17.70 -11.49
CA ALA A 84 -9.00 19.07 -11.96
C ALA A 84 -8.52 19.15 -13.40
N ILE A 85 -9.23 19.92 -14.22
CA ILE A 85 -8.87 20.16 -15.61
C ILE A 85 -8.83 21.66 -15.81
N ASP A 86 -7.67 22.18 -16.18
CA ASP A 86 -7.45 23.59 -16.44
C ASP A 86 -6.64 23.80 -17.74
N ALA A 87 -6.22 25.04 -17.99
CA ALA A 87 -5.43 25.39 -19.18
C ALA A 87 -4.07 24.67 -19.25
N GLY A 88 -3.55 24.20 -18.12
CA GLY A 88 -2.33 23.39 -18.02
C GLY A 88 -2.56 21.88 -18.20
N GLY A 89 -3.82 21.44 -18.30
CA GLY A 89 -4.18 20.05 -18.57
C GLY A 89 -4.88 19.35 -17.41
N LEU A 90 -4.72 18.02 -17.35
CA LEU A 90 -5.33 17.17 -16.33
C LEU A 90 -4.41 17.06 -15.10
N HIS A 91 -4.92 17.48 -13.95
CA HIS A 91 -4.34 17.24 -12.64
C HIS A 91 -5.11 16.13 -11.94
N LEU A 92 -4.41 15.06 -11.59
CA LEU A 92 -4.97 13.88 -10.96
C LEU A 92 -4.30 13.62 -9.61
N GLY A 93 -5.09 13.64 -8.53
CA GLY A 93 -4.60 13.29 -7.20
C GLY A 93 -4.16 11.82 -7.13
N ALA A 94 -2.98 11.57 -6.55
CA ALA A 94 -2.36 10.24 -6.53
C ALA A 94 -3.15 9.16 -5.78
N ALA A 95 -4.06 9.55 -4.89
CA ALA A 95 -4.92 8.63 -4.13
C ALA A 95 -6.37 8.59 -4.67
N THR A 96 -6.65 9.26 -5.80
CA THR A 96 -7.97 9.31 -6.42
C THR A 96 -8.43 7.90 -6.81
N PRO A 97 -9.58 7.42 -6.31
CA PRO A 97 -10.09 6.10 -6.68
C PRO A 97 -10.39 6.01 -8.18
N ALA A 98 -10.06 4.88 -8.80
CA ALA A 98 -10.38 4.59 -10.19
C ALA A 98 -11.87 4.80 -10.52
N ALA A 99 -12.77 4.42 -9.59
CA ALA A 99 -14.21 4.62 -9.73
C ALA A 99 -14.61 6.11 -9.93
N VAL A 100 -13.89 7.04 -9.30
CA VAL A 100 -14.13 8.48 -9.49
C VAL A 100 -13.78 8.91 -10.92
N LEU A 101 -12.74 8.31 -11.51
CA LEU A 101 -12.32 8.62 -12.88
C LEU A 101 -13.31 8.12 -13.92
N THR A 102 -13.86 6.92 -13.73
CA THR A 102 -14.84 6.33 -14.64
C THR A 102 -16.15 7.13 -14.69
N GLU A 103 -16.48 7.83 -13.60
CA GLU A 103 -17.68 8.66 -13.48
C GLU A 103 -17.46 10.12 -13.93
N HIS A 104 -16.22 10.55 -14.16
CA HIS A 104 -15.89 11.95 -14.43
C HIS A 104 -16.16 12.36 -15.89
N VAL A 105 -17.30 13.02 -16.13
CA VAL A 105 -17.81 13.38 -17.46
C VAL A 105 -16.79 14.14 -18.32
N GLU A 106 -16.19 15.21 -17.79
CA GLU A 106 -15.23 16.02 -18.56
C GLU A 106 -13.94 15.24 -18.89
N LEU A 107 -13.56 14.27 -18.04
CA LEU A 107 -12.37 13.47 -18.26
C LEU A 107 -12.62 12.47 -19.40
N ARG A 108 -13.82 11.85 -19.43
CA ARG A 108 -14.23 10.97 -20.54
C ARG A 108 -14.27 11.70 -21.88
N ARG A 109 -14.66 12.98 -21.87
CA ARG A 109 -14.71 13.81 -23.08
C ARG A 109 -13.32 14.21 -23.58
N LEU A 110 -12.46 14.67 -22.68
CA LEU A 110 -11.15 15.25 -23.03
C LEU A 110 -10.04 14.19 -23.13
N TRP A 111 -10.17 13.08 -22.39
CA TRP A 111 -9.19 12.00 -22.28
C TRP A 111 -9.85 10.62 -22.40
N PRO A 112 -10.52 10.30 -23.53
CA PRO A 112 -11.28 9.05 -23.67
C PRO A 112 -10.41 7.79 -23.53
N GLY A 113 -9.16 7.83 -24.01
CA GLY A 113 -8.23 6.70 -23.87
C GLY A 113 -7.85 6.41 -22.40
N LEU A 114 -7.72 7.46 -21.57
CA LEU A 114 -7.50 7.28 -20.14
C LEU A 114 -8.76 6.70 -19.47
N ALA A 115 -9.94 7.24 -19.78
CA ALA A 115 -11.19 6.74 -19.24
C ALA A 115 -11.43 5.26 -19.58
N GLU A 116 -11.14 4.85 -20.82
CA GLU A 116 -11.26 3.45 -21.25
C GLU A 116 -10.26 2.56 -20.52
N ALA A 117 -8.99 2.97 -20.43
CA ALA A 117 -7.97 2.20 -19.73
C ALA A 117 -8.34 1.92 -18.26
N VAL A 118 -8.96 2.89 -17.58
CA VAL A 118 -9.40 2.72 -16.19
C VAL A 118 -10.55 1.69 -16.06
N HIS A 119 -11.36 1.48 -17.09
CA HIS A 119 -12.41 0.43 -17.06
C HIS A 119 -11.84 -1.00 -17.18
N LEU A 120 -10.57 -1.15 -17.56
CA LEU A 120 -9.94 -2.45 -17.79
C LEU A 120 -9.13 -2.96 -16.58
N ILE A 121 -9.14 -2.25 -15.45
CA ILE A 121 -8.37 -2.55 -14.23
C ILE A 121 -9.26 -2.82 -13.01
#